data_AF-A0AAJ2U5X7-F1
#
_entry.id   AF-A0AAJ2U5X7-F1
#
_cell.length_a   1.000
_cell.length_b   1.000
_cell.length_c   1.000
_cell.angle_alpha   90.00
_cell.angle_beta   90.00
_cell.angle_gamma   90.00
#
_symmetry.space_group_name_H-M   'P 1'
#
loop_
_entity.id
_entity.type
_entity.pdbx_description
1 polymer ?
#
loop_
_entity_poly.entity_id
_entity_poly.type
_entity_poly.pdbx_seq_one_letter_code
_entity_poly.pdbx_strand_id
1 'polypeptide(L)'
;PKMKKYIFTERNGIYIIDLQKTVKKVEEAYNWVKELAANGGTMLFVGTKKQAQESVKDEAERSGMYYVNHRWLGGTLTNIETIQKRIARLKDIERMAEDG
;
A
#
# COMPACT_ATOMS: atom_id res chain seq x y z
N PRO A 1 -24.51 -7.74 4.60
CA PRO A 1 -23.05 -7.78 4.31
C PRO A 1 -22.29 -6.78 5.20
N LYS A 2 -21.05 -7.12 5.63
CA LYS A 2 -20.27 -6.41 6.68
C LYS A 2 -20.13 -4.88 6.48
N MET A 3 -20.29 -4.39 5.25
CA MET A 3 -20.22 -2.97 4.88
C MET A 3 -21.47 -2.16 5.23
N LYS A 4 -22.60 -2.79 5.57
CA LYS A 4 -23.88 -2.11 5.84
C LYS A 4 -23.73 -0.98 6.89
N LYS A 5 -22.84 -1.15 7.87
CA LYS A 5 -22.58 -0.14 8.92
C LYS A 5 -21.90 1.14 8.41
N TYR A 6 -21.27 1.12 7.25
CA TYR A 6 -20.57 2.27 6.65
C TYR A 6 -21.40 2.97 5.57
N ILE A 7 -22.56 2.42 5.21
CA ILE A 7 -23.46 3.01 4.22
C ILE A 7 -24.39 3.98 4.95
N PHE A 8 -24.46 5.21 4.46
CA PHE A 8 -25.39 6.23 4.93
C PHE A 8 -26.77 6.05 4.29
N THR A 9 -26.82 6.05 2.96
CA THR A 9 -28.05 5.83 2.18
C THR A 9 -27.72 5.29 0.80
N GLU A 10 -28.75 4.94 0.03
CA GLU A 10 -28.66 4.52 -1.38
C GLU A 10 -29.43 5.51 -2.24
N ARG A 11 -28.84 5.94 -3.36
CA ARG A 11 -29.49 6.80 -4.35
C ARG A 11 -29.20 6.25 -5.74
N ASN A 12 -30.24 5.92 -6.50
CA ASN A 12 -30.13 5.38 -7.86
C ASN A 12 -29.21 4.15 -7.96
N GLY A 13 -29.27 3.22 -7.00
CA GLY A 13 -28.39 2.04 -6.97
C GLY A 13 -26.95 2.31 -6.50
N ILE A 14 -26.62 3.56 -6.16
CA ILE A 14 -25.29 3.94 -5.65
C ILE A 14 -25.36 4.07 -4.13
N TYR A 15 -24.56 3.27 -3.43
CA TYR A 15 -24.39 3.39 -1.99
C TYR A 15 -23.51 4.59 -1.64
N ILE A 16 -24.03 5.47 -0.80
CA ILE A 16 -23.33 6.64 -0.28
C ILE A 16 -22.66 6.26 1.04
N ILE A 17 -21.36 6.48 1.13
CA ILE A 17 -20.57 6.20 2.34
C ILE A 17 -20.83 7.30 3.38
N ASP A 18 -20.96 6.90 4.64
CA ASP A 18 -21.08 7.79 5.78
C ASP A 18 -19.77 8.54 6.06
N LEU A 19 -19.72 9.81 5.67
CA LEU A 19 -18.54 10.66 5.83
C LEU A 19 -18.19 10.93 7.29
N GLN A 20 -19.15 10.95 8.22
CA GLN A 20 -18.86 11.14 9.65
C GLN A 20 -18.07 9.94 10.19
N LYS A 21 -18.40 8.73 9.74
CA LYS A 21 -17.62 7.53 10.06
C LYS A 21 -16.25 7.53 9.39
N THR A 22 -16.18 7.98 8.14
CA THR A 22 -14.89 8.11 7.44
C THR A 22 -13.94 9.04 8.17
N VAL A 23 -14.37 10.24 8.57
CA VAL A 23 -13.51 11.20 9.29
C VAL A 23 -12.94 10.57 10.57
N LYS A 24 -13.78 9.95 11.39
CA LYS A 24 -13.32 9.29 12.63
C LYS A 24 -12.31 8.18 12.35
N LYS A 25 -12.56 7.35 11.33
CA LYS A 25 -11.64 6.25 10.98
C LYS A 25 -10.34 6.70 10.34
N VAL A 26 -10.38 7.80 9.58
CA VAL A 26 -9.17 8.44 9.04
C VAL A 26 -8.33 9.02 10.18
N GLU A 27 -8.95 9.65 11.17
CA GLU A 27 -8.24 10.17 12.34
C GLU A 27 -7.58 9.06 13.18
N GLU A 28 -8.30 7.96 13.44
CA GLU A 28 -7.73 6.77 14.10
C GLU A 28 -6.52 6.22 13.31
N ALA A 29 -6.65 6.06 11.99
CA ALA A 29 -5.57 5.57 11.15
C ALA A 29 -4.38 6.53 11.09
N TYR A 30 -4.63 7.84 11.03
CA TYR A 30 -3.61 8.87 11.02
C TYR A 30 -2.78 8.85 12.30
N ASN A 31 -3.44 8.76 13.46
CA ASN A 31 -2.75 8.69 14.75
C ASN A 31 -1.87 7.44 14.84
N TRP A 32 -2.36 6.28 14.39
CA TRP A 32 -1.56 5.05 14.36
C TRP A 32 -0.35 5.16 13.42
N VAL A 33 -0.53 5.72 12.22
CA VAL A 33 0.57 5.96 11.27
C VAL A 33 1.62 6.90 11.87
N LYS A 34 1.18 7.96 12.54
CA LYS A 34 2.07 8.91 13.22
C LYS A 34 2.89 8.22 14.32
N GLU A 35 2.27 7.38 15.13
CA GLU A 35 2.96 6.59 16.15
C GLU A 35 3.95 5.60 15.54
N LEU A 36 3.56 4.88 14.47
CA LEU A 36 4.45 3.98 13.75
C LEU A 36 5.70 4.71 13.25
N ALA A 37 5.51 5.87 12.62
CA ALA A 37 6.61 6.69 12.11
C ALA A 37 7.51 7.23 13.24
N ALA A 38 6.92 7.68 14.36
CA ALA A 38 7.67 8.16 15.52
C ALA A 38 8.54 7.06 16.14
N ASN A 39 8.10 5.80 16.06
CA ASN A 39 8.85 4.63 16.52
C ASN A 39 9.86 4.09 15.48
N GLY A 40 10.06 4.78 14.36
CA GLY A 40 10.96 4.34 13.29
C GLY A 40 10.45 3.13 12.49
N GLY A 41 9.14 2.85 12.56
CA GLY A 41 8.51 1.76 11.82
C GLY A 41 8.45 2.05 10.31
N THR A 42 8.51 0.98 9.52
CA THR A 42 8.40 1.05 8.06
C THR A 42 6.98 0.77 7.58
N MET A 43 6.54 1.50 6.56
CA MET A 43 5.24 1.29 5.91
C MET A 43 5.43 0.75 4.48
N LEU A 44 4.51 -0.13 4.07
CA LEU A 44 4.42 -0.64 2.70
C LEU A 44 3.12 -0.18 2.05
N PHE A 45 3.22 0.69 1.04
CA PHE A 45 2.07 1.15 0.27
C PHE A 45 1.74 0.13 -0.82
N VAL A 46 0.47 -0.24 -0.98
CA VAL A 46 0.06 -1.25 -1.98
C VAL A 46 -1.12 -0.73 -2.80
N GLY A 47 -0.90 -0.57 -4.11
CA GLY A 47 -1.90 -0.05 -5.04
C GLY A 47 -1.69 -0.55 -6.46
N THR A 48 -2.34 -1.66 -6.81
CA THR A 48 -2.07 -2.39 -8.06
C THR A 48 -3.02 -2.04 -9.21
N LYS A 49 -4.09 -1.27 -8.93
CA LYS A 49 -5.05 -0.81 -9.93
C LYS A 49 -4.45 0.34 -10.74
N LYS A 50 -4.71 0.38 -12.05
CA LYS A 50 -4.23 1.44 -12.97
C LYS A 50 -4.44 2.85 -12.42
N GLN A 51 -5.60 3.12 -11.81
CA GLN A 51 -5.94 4.44 -11.25
C GLN A 51 -5.16 4.83 -9.99
N ALA A 52 -4.48 3.87 -9.35
CA ALA A 52 -3.77 4.07 -8.08
C ALA A 52 -2.26 3.91 -8.21
N GLN A 53 -1.73 3.43 -9.35
CA GLN A 53 -0.32 3.02 -9.45
C GLN A 53 0.63 4.21 -9.28
N GLU A 54 0.30 5.34 -9.92
CA GLU A 54 1.10 6.56 -9.88
C GLU A 54 1.00 7.23 -8.52
N SER A 55 -0.22 7.50 -8.03
CA SER A 55 -0.42 8.13 -6.71
C SER A 55 0.20 7.34 -5.56
N VAL A 56 0.17 6.01 -5.59
CA VAL A 56 0.81 5.18 -4.55
C VAL A 56 2.32 5.25 -4.61
N LYS A 57 2.91 5.25 -5.81
CA LYS A 57 4.35 5.39 -6.00
C LYS A 57 4.82 6.76 -5.50
N ASP A 58 4.18 7.83 -5.96
CA ASP A 58 4.61 9.20 -5.69
C ASP A 58 4.58 9.50 -4.19
N GLU A 59 3.51 9.10 -3.49
CA GLU A 59 3.39 9.34 -2.04
C GLU A 59 4.35 8.47 -1.21
N ALA A 60 4.63 7.24 -1.65
CA ALA A 60 5.62 6.40 -0.99
C ALA A 60 7.05 6.97 -1.17
N GLU A 61 7.40 7.42 -2.37
CA GLU A 61 8.69 8.05 -2.65
C GLU A 61 8.86 9.36 -1.88
N ARG A 62 7.82 10.22 -1.85
CA ARG A 62 7.80 11.46 -1.06
C ARG A 62 7.98 11.23 0.44
N SER A 63 7.46 10.11 0.96
CA SER A 63 7.58 9.74 2.38
C SER A 63 8.81 8.88 2.69
N GLY A 64 9.61 8.50 1.68
CA GLY A 64 10.76 7.61 1.85
C GLY A 64 10.39 6.17 2.25
N MET A 65 9.17 5.74 1.96
CA MET A 65 8.62 4.43 2.33
C MET A 65 8.58 3.47 1.13
N TYR A 66 8.34 2.19 1.40
CA TYR A 66 8.30 1.15 0.36
C TYR A 66 6.94 1.08 -0.32
N TYR A 67 6.89 0.63 -1.58
CA TYR A 67 5.64 0.45 -2.31
C TYR A 67 5.59 -0.78 -3.23
N VAL A 68 4.37 -1.21 -3.54
CA VAL A 68 4.03 -2.16 -4.62
C VAL A 68 2.88 -1.57 -5.43
N ASN A 69 3.19 -1.05 -6.62
CA ASN A 69 2.21 -0.44 -7.52
C ASN A 69 1.87 -1.30 -8.76
N HIS A 70 2.59 -2.40 -8.98
CA HIS A 70 2.33 -3.35 -10.06
C HIS A 70 1.58 -4.58 -9.50
N ARG A 71 2.09 -5.79 -9.74
CA ARG A 71 1.46 -7.02 -9.26
C ARG A 71 1.99 -7.38 -7.87
N TRP A 72 1.07 -7.60 -6.93
CA TRP A 72 1.42 -8.24 -5.66
C TRP A 72 1.68 -9.74 -5.88
N LEU A 73 2.89 -10.20 -5.54
CA LEU A 73 3.23 -11.61 -5.64
C LEU A 73 2.71 -12.35 -4.40
N GLY A 74 2.02 -13.47 -4.60
CA GLY A 74 1.65 -14.36 -3.50
C GLY A 74 2.90 -14.78 -2.73
N GLY A 75 2.89 -14.65 -1.41
CA GLY A 75 4.06 -14.94 -0.58
C GLY A 75 5.03 -13.77 -0.35
N THR A 76 4.73 -12.55 -0.82
CA THR A 76 5.61 -11.38 -0.64
C THR A 76 6.02 -11.17 0.83
N LEU A 77 5.06 -11.30 1.76
CA LEU A 77 5.33 -11.17 3.20
C LEU A 77 5.51 -12.53 3.90
N THR A 78 4.78 -13.56 3.47
CA THR A 78 4.76 -14.86 4.17
C THR A 78 5.88 -15.82 3.73
N ASN A 79 6.51 -15.59 2.57
CA ASN A 79 7.65 -16.34 2.06
C ASN A 79 8.73 -15.37 1.57
N ILE A 80 9.18 -14.52 2.50
CA ILE A 80 10.15 -13.47 2.20
C ILE A 80 11.50 -14.03 1.76
N GLU A 81 11.92 -15.20 2.27
CA GLU A 81 13.18 -15.85 1.89
C GLU A 81 13.25 -16.13 0.39
N THR A 82 12.16 -16.63 -0.21
CA THR A 82 12.12 -16.90 -1.65
C THR A 82 12.13 -15.61 -2.46
N ILE A 83 11.45 -14.58 -1.98
CA ILE A 83 11.40 -13.27 -2.62
C ILE A 83 12.76 -12.58 -2.57
N GLN A 84 13.46 -12.66 -1.45
CA GLN A 84 14.82 -12.14 -1.29
C GLN A 84 15.80 -12.78 -2.28
N LYS A 85 15.70 -14.10 -2.53
CA LYS A 85 16.50 -14.76 -3.57
C LYS A 85 16.26 -14.19 -4.97
N ARG A 86 15.01 -13.82 -5.29
CA ARG A 86 14.68 -13.16 -6.57
C ARG A 86 15.22 -11.73 -6.65
N ILE A 87 15.19 -10.99 -5.55
CA ILE A 87 15.77 -9.65 -5.46
C ILE A 87 17.29 -9.71 -5.62
N ALA A 88 17.96 -10.66 -4.97
CA ALA A 88 19.40 -10.86 -5.13
C ALA A 88 19.78 -11.15 -6.59
N ARG A 89 19.03 -12.05 -7.23
CA ARG A 89 19.21 -12.35 -8.66
C ARG A 89 19.01 -11.12 -9.56
N LEU A 90 18.05 -10.25 -9.24
CA LEU A 90 17.84 -9.00 -9.98
C LEU A 90 19.08 -8.11 -9.89
N LYS A 91 19.61 -7.90 -8.68
CA LYS A 91 20.83 -7.10 -8.46
C LYS A 91 22.05 -7.68 -9.18
N ASP A 92 22.18 -9.00 -9.23
CA ASP A 92 23.26 -9.66 -9.97
C ASP A 92 23.15 -9.38 -11.48
N ILE A 93 21.93 -9.41 -12.04
CA ILE A 93 21.67 -9.09 -13.46
C ILE A 93 21.96 -7.62 -13.76
N GLU A 94 21.56 -6.70 -12.87
CA GLU A 94 21.83 -5.26 -13.01
C GLU A 94 23.35 -4.99 -13.02
N ARG A 95 24.11 -5.58 -12.08
CA ARG A 95 25.58 -5.46 -12.05
C ARG A 95 26.24 -5.98 -13.34
N MET A 96 25.82 -7.15 -13.81
CA MET A 96 26.37 -7.73 -15.05
C MET A 96 26.09 -6.86 -16.30
N ALA A 97 25.02 -6.06 -16.28
CA ALA A 97 24.69 -5.14 -17.37
C ALA A 97 25.48 -3.84 -17.30
N GLU A 98 25.86 -3.37 -16.10
CA GLU A 98 26.68 -2.17 -15.90
C GLU A 98 28.18 -2.42 -16.11
N ASP A 99 28.67 -3.61 -15.76
CA ASP A 99 30.08 -4.00 -15.91
C ASP A 99 30.45 -4.41 -17.36
N GLY A 100 29.50 -4.38 -18.31
CA GLY A 100 29.64 -4.83 -19.70
C GLY A 100 29.80 -3.74 -20.75
#